data_AF-A0A4R7JQY2-F1
#
_entry.id   AF-A0A4R7JQY2-F1
#
_cell.length_a   1.000
_cell.length_b   1.000
_cell.length_c   1.000
_cell.angle_alpha   90.00
_cell.angle_beta   90.00
_cell.angle_gamma   90.00
#
_symmetry.space_group_name_H-M   'P 1'
#
loop_
_entity.id
_entity.type
_entity.pdbx_description
1 polymer ?
#
loop_
_entity_poly.entity_id
_entity_poly.type
_entity_poly.pdbx_seq_one_letter_code
_entity_poly.pdbx_strand_id
1 'polypeptide(L)'
;MRIKFLLTATLMVLGASGNAFAYTISGGTDVGGLDSFEAESTTLPNSGSATETAWASSSTGTTLTFAGKTEGAGFSITNEDPNVVAFELFNAPSYFLVYDGNASSESKHVLFKNESSMDWGVFNLLSYFDSSKLEEMELSHLTEFNGSSVKVPEPGTLGLLSLGVLGLITGRRKYNQSA
;
A
#
# COMPACT_ATOMS: atom_id res chain seq x y z
N MET A 1 13.71 -33.85 -28.19
CA MET A 1 13.89 -32.41 -28.48
C MET A 1 12.90 -31.46 -27.77
N ARG A 2 11.89 -31.97 -27.02
CA ARG A 2 10.83 -31.12 -26.43
C ARG A 2 11.11 -30.56 -25.03
N ILE A 3 11.93 -31.24 -24.22
CA ILE A 3 12.28 -30.80 -22.84
C ILE A 3 13.21 -29.57 -22.83
N LYS A 4 14.11 -29.44 -23.81
CA LYS A 4 15.03 -28.29 -23.90
C LYS A 4 14.27 -26.99 -24.13
N PHE A 5 13.26 -27.01 -25.01
CA PHE A 5 12.40 -25.85 -25.28
C PHE A 5 11.53 -25.44 -24.07
N LEU A 6 11.06 -26.42 -23.28
CA LEU A 6 10.27 -26.13 -22.08
C LEU A 6 11.11 -25.41 -21.01
N LEU A 7 12.35 -25.87 -20.79
CA LEU A 7 13.28 -25.27 -19.82
C LEU A 7 13.70 -23.85 -20.21
N THR A 8 13.92 -23.58 -21.51
CA THR A 8 14.27 -22.24 -21.97
C THR A 8 13.10 -21.26 -21.83
N ALA A 9 11.87 -21.71 -22.04
CA ALA A 9 10.68 -20.89 -21.84
C ALA A 9 10.45 -20.53 -20.36
N THR A 10 10.69 -21.46 -19.43
CA THR A 10 10.57 -21.18 -17.99
C THR A 10 11.61 -20.16 -17.51
N LEU A 11 12.84 -20.23 -18.02
CA LEU A 11 13.91 -19.27 -17.67
C LEU A 11 13.65 -17.84 -18.20
N MET A 12 12.97 -17.67 -19.34
CA MET A 12 12.61 -16.34 -19.86
C MET A 12 11.49 -15.67 -19.05
N VAL A 13 10.56 -16.43 -18.49
CA VAL A 13 9.46 -15.88 -17.66
C VAL A 13 9.96 -15.39 -16.30
N LEU A 14 11.03 -15.98 -15.76
CA LEU A 14 11.65 -15.56 -14.50
C LEU A 14 12.43 -14.23 -14.58
N GLY A 15 12.73 -13.73 -15.78
CA GLY A 15 13.49 -12.49 -15.99
C GLY A 15 12.63 -11.21 -16.11
N ALA A 16 11.31 -11.33 -16.13
CA ALA A 16 10.38 -10.20 -16.30
C ALA A 16 9.85 -9.66 -14.96
N SER A 17 10.68 -9.65 -13.91
CA SER A 17 10.34 -8.94 -12.67
C SER A 17 10.51 -7.43 -12.90
N GLY A 18 9.40 -6.69 -12.90
CA GLY A 18 9.45 -5.23 -12.87
C GLY A 18 10.11 -4.75 -11.58
N ASN A 19 10.88 -3.66 -11.66
CA ASN A 19 11.38 -2.98 -10.47
C ASN A 19 10.21 -2.29 -9.79
N ALA A 20 9.83 -2.74 -8.59
CA ALA A 20 8.96 -1.99 -7.70
C ALA A 20 9.87 -1.13 -6.82
N PHE A 21 9.67 0.18 -6.84
CA PHE A 21 10.33 1.10 -5.90
C PHE A 21 9.47 1.16 -4.64
N ALA A 22 10.06 0.74 -3.53
CA ALA A 22 9.48 0.80 -2.21
C ALA A 22 10.11 1.94 -1.42
N TYR A 23 9.30 2.64 -0.65
CA TYR A 23 9.74 3.53 0.40
C TYR A 23 9.91 2.74 1.69
N THR A 24 10.82 3.21 2.55
CA THR A 24 11.06 2.62 3.85
C THR A 24 10.94 3.66 4.95
N ILE A 25 10.44 3.26 6.10
CA ILE A 25 10.40 4.12 7.30
C ILE A 25 11.51 3.73 8.28
N SER A 26 11.69 4.54 9.33
CA SER A 26 12.64 4.25 10.40
C SER A 26 12.44 2.84 10.96
N GLY A 27 13.51 2.05 11.04
CA GLY A 27 13.46 0.63 11.39
C GLY A 27 13.51 -0.33 10.18
N GLY A 28 13.51 0.19 8.94
CA GLY A 28 13.66 -0.59 7.73
C GLY A 28 12.39 -1.29 7.26
N THR A 29 11.23 -0.88 7.78
CA THR A 29 9.92 -1.38 7.34
C THR A 29 9.62 -0.83 5.95
N ASP A 30 9.33 -1.73 5.01
CA ASP A 30 8.85 -1.43 3.66
C ASP A 30 7.38 -1.00 3.73
N VAL A 31 7.08 0.20 3.25
CA VAL A 31 5.74 0.79 3.23
C VAL A 31 5.13 0.84 1.83
N GLY A 32 5.81 0.25 0.83
CA GLY A 32 5.36 0.25 -0.56
C GLY A 32 5.72 1.53 -1.32
N GLY A 33 5.14 1.69 -2.51
CA GLY A 33 5.30 2.84 -3.39
C GLY A 33 4.30 3.96 -3.10
N LEU A 34 4.46 5.08 -3.83
CA LEU A 34 3.61 6.26 -3.72
C LEU A 34 2.20 6.00 -4.29
N ASP A 35 1.17 6.38 -3.54
CA ASP A 35 -0.23 6.17 -3.89
C ASP A 35 -0.77 7.22 -4.87
N SER A 36 -1.79 6.81 -5.62
CA SER A 36 -2.36 7.66 -6.67
C SER A 36 -3.36 8.66 -6.11
N PHE A 37 -3.21 9.92 -6.47
CA PHE A 37 -4.18 10.96 -6.17
C PHE A 37 -5.44 10.80 -7.03
N GLU A 38 -6.61 10.90 -6.40
CA GLU A 38 -7.91 10.80 -7.09
C GLU A 38 -8.65 12.14 -7.08
N ALA A 39 -8.80 12.78 -5.92
CA ALA A 39 -9.58 14.02 -5.78
C ALA A 39 -9.21 14.81 -4.53
N GLU A 40 -9.46 16.11 -4.56
CA GLU A 40 -9.40 16.98 -3.38
C GLU A 40 -10.67 17.83 -3.24
N SER A 41 -10.99 18.23 -2.00
CA SER A 41 -12.08 19.14 -1.70
C SER A 41 -11.77 19.99 -0.47
N THR A 42 -11.95 21.30 -0.60
CA THR A 42 -11.84 22.27 0.51
C THR A 42 -13.19 22.73 1.05
N THR A 43 -14.27 22.34 0.37
CA THR A 43 -15.64 22.79 0.69
C THR A 43 -16.48 21.72 1.36
N LEU A 44 -15.93 20.50 1.53
CA LEU A 44 -16.64 19.45 2.26
C LEU A 44 -16.62 19.84 3.75
N PRO A 45 -17.76 20.17 4.36
CA PRO A 45 -17.79 20.46 5.78
C PRO A 45 -17.48 19.17 6.55
N ASN A 46 -16.99 19.27 7.78
CA ASN A 46 -16.78 18.11 8.65
C ASN A 46 -18.11 17.36 8.81
N SER A 47 -18.25 16.29 8.04
CA SER A 47 -19.52 15.60 7.84
C SER A 47 -19.24 14.13 8.08
N GLY A 48 -20.06 13.48 8.92
CA GLY A 48 -19.82 12.10 9.33
C GLY A 48 -19.61 11.13 8.15
N SER A 49 -19.10 9.94 8.46
CA SER A 49 -18.64 8.92 7.49
C SER A 49 -19.54 8.70 6.26
N ALA A 50 -20.86 8.82 6.39
CA ALA A 50 -21.80 8.73 5.27
C ALA A 50 -21.58 9.80 4.18
N THR A 51 -21.24 11.03 4.56
CA THR A 51 -21.03 12.14 3.63
C THR A 51 -19.68 12.03 2.93
N GLU A 52 -18.63 11.68 3.68
CA GLU A 52 -17.30 11.37 3.12
C GLU A 52 -17.39 10.21 2.12
N THR A 53 -18.11 9.14 2.49
CA THR A 53 -18.31 7.99 1.60
C THR A 53 -19.06 8.36 0.32
N ALA A 54 -20.11 9.18 0.42
CA ALA A 54 -20.88 9.63 -0.72
C ALA A 54 -20.04 10.52 -1.67
N TRP A 55 -19.24 11.43 -1.11
CA TRP A 55 -18.34 12.28 -1.87
C TRP A 55 -17.20 11.50 -2.52
N ALA A 56 -16.58 10.57 -1.80
CA ALA A 56 -15.52 9.73 -2.35
C ALA A 56 -16.07 8.80 -3.46
N SER A 57 -17.29 8.28 -3.27
CA SER A 57 -17.96 7.47 -4.30
C SER A 57 -18.30 8.26 -5.56
N SER A 58 -18.74 9.52 -5.42
CA SER A 58 -19.02 10.37 -6.57
C SER A 58 -17.74 10.78 -7.30
N SER A 59 -16.65 11.02 -6.56
CA SER A 59 -15.36 11.45 -7.12
C SER A 59 -14.67 10.33 -7.92
N THR A 60 -14.74 9.10 -7.44
CA THR A 60 -14.15 7.92 -8.10
C THR A 60 -15.05 7.28 -9.17
N GLY A 61 -16.31 7.73 -9.26
CA GLY A 61 -17.32 7.10 -10.13
C GLY A 61 -17.68 5.65 -9.75
N THR A 62 -17.30 5.20 -8.55
CA THR A 62 -17.51 3.85 -8.05
C THR A 62 -18.15 3.89 -6.67
N THR A 63 -19.03 2.95 -6.34
CA THR A 63 -19.59 2.85 -4.99
C THR A 63 -18.52 2.36 -4.01
N LEU A 64 -18.09 3.25 -3.10
CA LEU A 64 -17.17 2.93 -2.02
C LEU A 64 -17.94 2.53 -0.76
N THR A 65 -17.43 1.55 -0.02
CA THR A 65 -17.96 1.12 1.28
C THR A 65 -17.03 1.58 2.38
N PHE A 66 -17.57 2.27 3.38
CA PHE A 66 -16.83 2.64 4.57
C PHE A 66 -16.28 1.40 5.28
N ALA A 67 -14.98 1.40 5.59
CA ALA A 67 -14.30 0.33 6.30
C ALA A 67 -13.89 0.73 7.71
N GLY A 68 -13.35 1.94 7.88
CA GLY A 68 -12.85 2.41 9.16
C GLY A 68 -12.55 3.90 9.17
N LYS A 69 -12.37 4.45 10.37
CA LYS A 69 -11.94 5.83 10.59
C LYS A 69 -10.96 5.88 11.76
N THR A 70 -9.85 6.57 11.56
CA THR A 70 -8.81 6.79 12.57
C THR A 70 -8.74 8.29 12.86
N GLU A 71 -9.06 8.67 14.09
CA GLU A 71 -8.92 10.06 14.58
C GLU A 71 -7.48 10.28 15.05
N GLY A 72 -6.89 11.44 14.76
CA GLY A 72 -5.50 11.75 15.11
C GLY A 72 -4.50 10.82 14.41
N ALA A 73 -4.56 10.80 13.07
CA ALA A 73 -3.75 9.91 12.26
C ALA A 73 -2.29 10.42 12.22
N GLY A 74 -1.45 9.84 13.08
CA GLY A 74 -0.01 10.05 13.06
C GLY A 74 0.64 9.42 11.82
N PHE A 75 1.65 10.09 11.27
CA PHE A 75 2.39 9.60 10.10
C PHE A 75 3.90 9.54 10.36
N SER A 76 4.58 8.69 9.59
CA SER A 76 6.03 8.53 9.60
C SER A 76 6.63 9.09 8.32
N ILE A 77 7.76 9.80 8.43
CA ILE A 77 8.50 10.29 7.28
C ILE A 77 9.33 9.13 6.68
N THR A 78 9.35 9.03 5.36
CA THR A 78 10.14 8.01 4.67
C THR A 78 11.63 8.37 4.63
N ASN A 79 12.49 7.35 4.56
CA ASN A 79 13.94 7.52 4.57
C ASN A 79 14.48 8.07 3.24
N GLU A 80 13.77 7.80 2.14
CA GLU A 80 14.18 8.18 0.79
C GLU A 80 13.84 9.64 0.46
N ASP A 81 12.70 10.16 0.97
CA ASP A 81 12.26 11.53 0.73
C ASP A 81 11.56 12.12 1.98
N PRO A 82 12.06 13.23 2.54
CA PRO A 82 11.45 13.86 3.72
C PRO A 82 10.05 14.44 3.48
N ASN A 83 9.65 14.59 2.22
CA ASN A 83 8.34 15.10 1.83
C ASN A 83 7.30 13.98 1.67
N VAL A 84 7.76 12.72 1.58
CA VAL A 84 6.90 11.56 1.45
C VAL A 84 6.67 10.98 2.84
N VAL A 85 5.40 10.81 3.15
CA VAL A 85 4.94 10.32 4.45
C VAL A 85 4.15 9.04 4.26
N ALA A 86 4.24 8.17 5.26
CA ALA A 86 3.55 6.90 5.32
C ALA A 86 2.71 6.82 6.59
N PHE A 87 1.50 6.29 6.48
CA PHE A 87 0.62 6.00 7.63
C PHE A 87 0.14 4.56 7.55
N GLU A 88 -0.03 3.98 8.72
CA GLU A 88 -0.48 2.60 8.86
C GLU A 88 -1.99 2.52 8.66
N LEU A 89 -2.42 1.60 7.79
CA LEU A 89 -3.82 1.35 7.47
C LEU A 89 -4.31 0.07 8.15
N PHE A 90 -5.48 0.11 8.75
CA PHE A 90 -5.96 -1.02 9.54
C PHE A 90 -6.74 -2.06 8.72
N ASN A 91 -7.49 -1.62 7.69
CA ASN A 91 -8.42 -2.49 6.97
C ASN A 91 -7.98 -2.82 5.54
N ALA A 92 -6.74 -2.58 5.16
CA ALA A 92 -6.30 -2.68 3.77
C ALA A 92 -7.26 -2.06 2.74
N PRO A 93 -7.59 -0.78 2.91
CA PRO A 93 -8.52 -0.13 2.02
C PRO A 93 -7.93 0.06 0.63
N SER A 94 -8.75 -0.12 -0.41
CA SER A 94 -8.36 0.28 -1.77
C SER A 94 -8.31 1.79 -1.95
N TYR A 95 -9.02 2.54 -1.10
CA TYR A 95 -9.01 4.00 -1.11
C TYR A 95 -8.98 4.53 0.31
N PHE A 96 -8.21 5.58 0.55
CA PHE A 96 -8.19 6.27 1.82
C PHE A 96 -8.35 7.77 1.59
N LEU A 97 -9.05 8.42 2.53
CA LEU A 97 -9.25 9.85 2.55
C LEU A 97 -8.53 10.42 3.75
N VAL A 98 -7.66 11.38 3.46
CA VAL A 98 -6.91 12.14 4.43
C VAL A 98 -7.63 13.45 4.66
N TYR A 99 -7.91 13.75 5.93
CA TYR A 99 -8.50 15.00 6.33
C TYR A 99 -7.59 15.78 7.24
N ASP A 100 -7.37 17.05 6.90
CA ASP A 100 -6.79 18.02 7.81
C ASP A 100 -7.83 19.06 8.22
N GLY A 101 -8.05 19.12 9.53
CA GLY A 101 -9.04 19.96 10.19
C GLY A 101 -8.43 21.13 10.94
N ASN A 102 -7.28 21.65 10.52
CA ASN A 102 -6.69 22.79 11.21
C ASN A 102 -7.65 23.99 11.18
N ALA A 103 -7.86 24.63 12.34
CA ALA A 103 -8.96 25.55 12.66
C ALA A 103 -8.97 26.88 11.89
N SER A 104 -8.14 27.00 10.85
CA SER A 104 -7.94 28.20 10.04
C SER A 104 -8.63 28.06 8.68
N SER A 105 -9.97 28.00 8.71
CA SER A 105 -10.89 28.26 7.58
C SER A 105 -10.85 27.36 6.33
N GLU A 106 -9.88 26.46 6.17
CA GLU A 106 -9.75 25.62 4.98
C GLU A 106 -9.56 24.13 5.34
N SER A 107 -10.66 23.49 5.74
CA SER A 107 -10.76 22.04 5.88
C SER A 107 -10.46 21.35 4.56
N LYS A 108 -9.32 20.64 4.44
CA LYS A 108 -8.93 19.95 3.20
C LYS A 108 -9.13 18.43 3.32
N HIS A 109 -9.87 17.89 2.36
CA HIS A 109 -10.05 16.45 2.16
C HIS A 109 -9.30 16.05 0.90
N VAL A 110 -8.46 15.02 1.00
CA VAL A 110 -7.70 14.49 -0.12
C VAL A 110 -7.92 13.00 -0.21
N LEU A 111 -8.40 12.54 -1.35
CA LEU A 111 -8.68 11.14 -1.63
C LEU A 111 -7.54 10.55 -2.45
N PHE A 112 -7.08 9.38 -2.01
CA PHE A 112 -6.06 8.62 -2.68
C PHE A 112 -6.52 7.19 -2.90
N LYS A 113 -5.93 6.56 -3.90
CA LYS A 113 -6.09 5.16 -4.24
C LYS A 113 -4.82 4.41 -3.85
N ASN A 114 -5.00 3.40 -3.01
CA ASN A 114 -3.92 2.54 -2.58
C ASN A 114 -3.59 1.53 -3.67
N GLU A 115 -2.38 1.60 -4.22
CA GLU A 115 -1.95 0.78 -5.37
C GLU A 115 -0.82 -0.19 -5.02
N SER A 116 0.04 0.15 -4.05
CA SER A 116 1.24 -0.64 -3.79
C SER A 116 1.16 -1.52 -2.55
N SER A 117 0.69 -0.98 -1.43
CA SER A 117 0.74 -1.65 -0.13
C SER A 117 -0.56 -1.37 0.59
N MET A 118 -1.48 -2.33 0.61
CA MET A 118 -2.78 -2.05 1.22
C MET A 118 -2.68 -1.74 2.73
N ASP A 119 -1.60 -2.18 3.38
CA ASP A 119 -1.32 -1.96 4.81
C ASP A 119 -0.75 -0.57 5.12
N TRP A 120 -0.28 0.16 4.11
CA TRP A 120 0.35 1.47 4.27
C TRP A 120 -0.13 2.41 3.19
N GLY A 121 -0.55 3.60 3.56
CA GLY A 121 -0.74 4.63 2.55
C GLY A 121 0.44 5.60 2.53
N VAL A 122 0.91 5.93 1.33
CA VAL A 122 2.13 6.70 1.09
C VAL A 122 1.83 7.83 0.12
N PHE A 123 1.96 9.08 0.57
CA PHE A 123 1.79 10.23 -0.31
C PHE A 123 2.77 11.35 0.02
N ASN A 124 2.90 12.31 -0.89
CA ASN A 124 3.73 13.49 -0.68
C ASN A 124 2.95 14.56 0.11
N LEU A 125 3.34 14.81 1.36
CA LEU A 125 2.62 15.71 2.26
C LEU A 125 2.61 17.15 1.72
N LEU A 126 3.77 17.66 1.32
CA LEU A 126 3.95 19.05 0.85
C LEU A 126 3.21 19.37 -0.46
N SER A 127 2.82 18.34 -1.23
CA SER A 127 2.05 18.54 -2.46
C SER A 127 0.58 18.88 -2.18
N TYR A 128 0.06 18.49 -1.02
CA TYR A 128 -1.37 18.63 -0.69
C TYR A 128 -1.60 19.43 0.59
N PHE A 129 -0.66 19.40 1.53
CA PHE A 129 -0.72 20.04 2.84
C PHE A 129 0.53 20.92 3.05
N ASP A 130 0.45 21.80 4.03
CA ASP A 130 1.52 22.76 4.31
C ASP A 130 2.67 22.13 5.13
N SER A 131 3.85 22.74 5.08
CA SER A 131 5.04 22.28 5.81
C SER A 131 4.86 22.29 7.33
N SER A 132 3.90 23.07 7.85
CA SER A 132 3.52 23.08 9.27
C SER A 132 3.11 21.69 9.77
N LYS A 133 2.57 20.84 8.89
CA LYS A 133 2.20 19.47 9.26
C LYS A 133 3.37 18.55 9.49
N LEU A 134 4.52 18.81 8.89
CA LEU A 134 5.74 18.04 9.19
C LEU A 134 6.19 18.22 10.64
N GLU A 135 5.88 19.36 11.27
CA GLU A 135 6.20 19.60 12.68
C GLU A 135 5.16 18.97 13.61
N GLU A 136 3.88 18.97 13.21
CA GLU A 136 2.79 18.35 13.99
C GLU A 136 2.84 16.81 13.93
N MET A 137 3.37 16.23 12.84
CA MET A 137 3.43 14.78 12.56
C MET A 137 2.08 14.04 12.66
N GLU A 138 0.98 14.80 12.59
CA GLU A 138 -0.38 14.30 12.81
C GLU A 138 -1.36 14.99 11.87
N LEU A 139 -2.33 14.21 11.38
CA LEU A 139 -3.47 14.69 10.60
C LEU A 139 -4.76 14.43 11.38
N SER A 140 -5.78 15.27 11.14
CA SER A 140 -6.99 15.27 11.98
C SER A 140 -7.70 13.92 11.97
N HIS A 141 -7.94 13.35 10.79
CA HIS A 141 -8.42 11.97 10.69
C HIS A 141 -8.14 11.36 9.32
N LEU A 142 -8.18 10.04 9.30
CA LEU A 142 -8.07 9.21 8.11
C LEU A 142 -9.32 8.35 8.00
N THR A 143 -9.96 8.34 6.83
CA THR A 143 -11.11 7.50 6.52
C THR A 143 -10.71 6.44 5.50
N GLU A 144 -11.04 5.18 5.77
CA GLU A 144 -10.70 4.02 4.95
C GLU A 144 -11.92 3.49 4.21
N PHE A 145 -11.76 3.18 2.91
CA PHE A 145 -12.83 2.65 2.05
C PHE A 145 -12.45 1.34 1.35
N ASN A 146 -13.45 0.49 1.15
CA ASN A 146 -13.33 -0.82 0.51
C ASN A 146 -12.28 -1.73 1.19
N GLY A 147 -12.11 -1.57 2.50
CA GLY A 147 -11.24 -2.41 3.30
C GLY A 147 -11.87 -3.76 3.65
N SER A 148 -11.03 -4.78 3.79
CA SER A 148 -11.35 -6.08 4.36
C SER A 148 -10.19 -6.50 5.25
N SER A 149 -10.48 -7.14 6.39
CA SER A 149 -9.44 -7.65 7.29
C SER A 149 -8.37 -8.41 6.50
N VAL A 150 -7.13 -7.91 6.52
CA VAL A 150 -6.03 -8.53 5.78
C VAL A 150 -5.73 -9.91 6.33
N LYS A 151 -5.95 -10.92 5.49
CA LYS A 151 -5.18 -12.15 5.57
C LYS A 151 -3.87 -11.89 4.85
N VAL A 152 -2.80 -11.67 5.60
CA VAL A 152 -1.42 -11.73 5.10
C VAL A 152 -1.27 -13.05 4.35
N PRO A 153 -1.10 -13.03 3.01
CA PRO A 153 -0.78 -14.25 2.28
C PRO A 153 0.58 -14.73 2.79
N GLU A 154 0.65 -15.97 3.25
CA GLU A 154 1.89 -16.55 3.74
C GLU A 154 2.99 -16.34 2.69
N PRO A 155 4.20 -15.89 3.08
CA PRO A 155 5.27 -15.62 2.14
C PRO A 155 5.50 -16.82 1.23
N GLY A 156 5.51 -16.59 -0.08
CA GLY A 156 5.78 -17.62 -1.10
C GLY A 156 7.14 -18.33 -0.92
N THR A 157 8.00 -17.80 -0.03
CA THR A 157 9.23 -18.42 0.44
C THR A 157 9.01 -19.80 1.06
N LEU A 158 7.88 -20.07 1.72
CA LEU A 158 7.56 -21.42 2.22
C LEU A 158 7.33 -22.42 1.08
N GLY A 159 6.65 -21.98 0.01
CA GLY A 159 6.47 -22.78 -1.20
C GLY A 159 7.80 -23.04 -1.91
N LEU A 160 8.65 -22.03 -1.99
CA LEU A 160 9.98 -22.10 -2.61
C LEU A 160 10.96 -22.97 -1.81
N LEU A 161 10.91 -22.88 -0.47
CA LEU A 161 11.65 -23.76 0.44
C LEU A 161 11.19 -25.22 0.27
N SER A 162 9.88 -25.46 0.21
CA SER A 162 9.32 -26.80 -0.01
C SER A 162 9.77 -27.39 -1.34
N LEU A 163 9.75 -26.59 -2.42
CA LEU A 163 10.26 -26.99 -3.73
C LEU A 163 11.78 -27.24 -3.72
N GLY A 164 12.54 -26.41 -3.00
CA GLY A 164 13.99 -26.60 -2.84
C GLY A 164 14.35 -27.91 -2.14
N VAL A 165 13.63 -28.25 -1.08
CA VAL A 165 13.80 -29.52 -0.35
C VAL A 165 13.41 -30.71 -1.22
N LEU A 166 12.30 -30.65 -1.95
CA LEU A 166 11.89 -31.70 -2.89
C LEU A 166 12.92 -31.88 -4.02
N GLY A 167 13.49 -30.79 -4.52
CA GLY A 167 14.57 -30.81 -5.51
C GLY A 167 15.83 -31.52 -5.00
N LEU A 168 16.24 -31.25 -3.75
CA LEU A 168 17.38 -31.90 -3.11
C LEU A 168 17.16 -33.41 -2.90
N ILE A 169 15.98 -33.81 -2.42
CA ILE A 169 15.64 -35.23 -2.19
C ILE A 169 15.64 -36.00 -3.51
N THR A 170 15.00 -35.47 -4.55
CA THR A 170 14.94 -36.11 -5.87
C THR A 170 16.30 -36.14 -6.56
N GLY A 171 17.10 -35.08 -6.41
CA GLY A 171 18.49 -35.02 -6.90
C GLY A 171 19.38 -36.09 -6.25
N ARG A 172 19.30 -36.25 -4.92
CA ARG A 172 20.07 -37.26 -4.18
C ARG A 172 19.71 -38.70 -4.60
N ARG A 173 18.44 -38.98 -4.86
CA ARG A 173 17.99 -40.30 -5.34
C ARG A 173 18.57 -40.63 -6.72
N LYS A 174 18.64 -39.67 -7.63
CA LYS A 174 19.23 -39.87 -8.97
C LYS A 174 20.74 -40.07 -8.93
N TYR A 175 21.45 -39.33 -8.08
CA TYR A 175 22.90 -39.47 -7.92
C TYR A 175 23.26 -40.88 -7.43
N ASN A 176 22.56 -41.40 -6.42
CA ASN A 176 22.81 -42.74 -5.89
C ASN A 176 22.37 -43.90 -6.80
N GLN A 177 21.56 -43.64 -7.84
CA GLN A 177 21.18 -44.65 -8.85
C GLN A 177 22.13 -44.67 -10.06
N SER A 178 23.01 -43.66 -10.17
CA SER A 178 23.96 -43.52 -11.29
C SER A 178 25.41 -43.84 -10.89
N ALA A 179 25.64 -44.23 -9.63
CA ALA A 179 26.90 -44.74 -9.08
C ALA A 179 26.76 -46.24 -8.79
#